data_AF-A0A150PDN6-F1
#
_entry.id   AF-A0A150PDN6-F1
#
_cell.length_a   1.000
_cell.length_b   1.000
_cell.length_c   1.000
_cell.angle_alpha   90.00
_cell.angle_beta   90.00
_cell.angle_gamma   90.00
#
_symmetry.space_group_name_H-M   'P 1'
#
loop_
_entity.id
_entity.type
_entity.pdbx_description
1 polymer ?
#
loop_
_entity_poly.entity_id
_entity_poly.type
_entity_poly.pdbx_seq_one_letter_code
_entity_poly.pdbx_strand_id
1 'polypeptide(L)'
;MHTKQDGSHRATTRSHGQDFVEAARKSAARADDRDAFIPDPGDGPAEVVDEFAEQIAERYLASATSGKGDTTEDYEDEVEPEEIGGPFIITTAEQEIGYSRDSMNPDDAEIEPFPLVNRSPLG
;
A
#
# COMPACT_ATOMS: atom_id res chain seq x y z
N MET A 1 -79.46 14.37 -33.59
CA MET A 1 -78.15 13.70 -33.74
C MET A 1 -77.07 14.76 -33.70
N HIS A 2 -76.38 14.93 -32.57
CA HIS A 2 -75.22 15.82 -32.42
C HIS A 2 -74.16 15.03 -31.65
N THR A 3 -73.06 14.68 -32.30
CA THR A 3 -71.91 14.01 -31.68
C THR A 3 -70.90 15.06 -31.25
N LYS A 4 -70.69 15.19 -29.93
CA LYS A 4 -69.55 15.94 -29.39
C LYS A 4 -68.30 15.08 -29.56
N GLN A 5 -67.31 15.58 -30.30
CA GLN A 5 -66.00 14.96 -30.37
C GLN A 5 -65.23 15.29 -29.08
N ASP A 6 -64.82 14.24 -28.37
CA ASP A 6 -63.95 14.31 -27.19
C ASP A 6 -62.49 14.28 -27.67
N GLY A 7 -61.84 15.44 -27.65
CA GLY A 7 -60.47 15.64 -28.11
C GLY A 7 -59.46 15.45 -26.99
N SER A 8 -59.31 14.23 -26.48
CA SER A 8 -58.20 13.88 -25.58
C SER A 8 -56.97 13.47 -26.40
N HIS A 9 -56.28 14.45 -26.97
CA HIS A 9 -54.94 14.24 -27.50
C HIS A 9 -53.96 14.20 -26.32
N ARG A 10 -53.69 12.98 -25.87
CA ARG A 10 -52.67 12.60 -24.91
C ARG A 10 -51.32 13.14 -25.40
N ALA A 11 -50.84 14.22 -24.78
CA ALA A 11 -49.49 14.74 -25.01
C ALA A 11 -48.50 13.67 -24.55
N THR A 12 -47.96 12.90 -25.49
CA THR A 12 -46.78 12.07 -25.25
C THR A 12 -45.61 13.02 -25.03
N THR A 13 -45.25 13.22 -23.77
CA THR A 13 -44.00 13.85 -23.35
C THR A 13 -42.83 13.05 -23.92
N ARG A 14 -42.42 13.36 -25.15
CA ARG A 14 -41.11 12.96 -25.65
C ARG A 14 -40.07 13.63 -24.75
N SER A 15 -39.14 12.83 -24.25
CA SER A 15 -38.13 13.24 -23.28
C SER A 15 -37.11 14.20 -23.92
N HIS A 16 -37.50 15.47 -24.11
CA HIS A 16 -36.61 16.53 -24.60
C HIS A 16 -35.33 16.69 -23.74
N GLY A 17 -35.36 16.21 -22.49
CA GLY A 17 -34.17 16.17 -21.64
C GLY A 17 -33.09 15.20 -22.15
N GLN A 18 -33.45 14.05 -22.72
CA GLN A 18 -32.46 13.08 -23.21
C GLN A 18 -31.82 13.56 -24.51
N ASP A 19 -32.62 14.09 -25.43
CA ASP A 19 -32.12 14.66 -26.69
C ASP A 19 -31.15 15.84 -26.42
N PHE A 20 -31.45 16.66 -25.40
CA PHE A 20 -30.59 17.79 -25.02
C PHE A 20 -29.28 17.33 -24.36
N VAL A 21 -29.33 16.31 -23.50
CA VAL A 21 -28.14 15.72 -22.87
C VAL A 21 -27.26 15.03 -23.91
N GLU A 22 -27.85 14.33 -24.87
CA GLU A 22 -27.13 13.68 -25.97
C GLU A 22 -26.48 14.73 -26.88
N ALA A 23 -27.22 15.79 -27.26
CA ALA A 23 -26.68 16.89 -28.05
C ALA A 23 -25.56 17.64 -27.32
N ALA A 24 -25.69 17.85 -26.00
CA ALA A 24 -24.66 18.46 -25.17
C ALA A 24 -23.41 17.57 -25.04
N ARG A 25 -23.59 16.24 -24.91
CA ARG A 25 -22.48 15.28 -24.86
C ARG A 25 -21.75 15.22 -26.21
N LYS A 26 -22.48 15.34 -27.32
CA LYS A 26 -21.94 15.39 -28.69
C LYS A 26 -21.23 16.70 -29.01
N SER A 27 -21.67 17.82 -28.44
CA SER A 27 -21.05 19.14 -28.64
C SER A 27 -19.88 19.41 -27.69
N ALA A 28 -19.82 18.74 -26.54
CA ALA A 28 -18.70 18.78 -25.61
C ALA A 28 -17.51 17.91 -26.05
N ALA A 29 -17.27 17.80 -27.36
CA ALA A 29 -16.08 17.18 -27.89
C ALA A 29 -14.87 18.00 -27.45
N ARG A 30 -14.05 17.44 -26.57
CA ARG A 30 -12.77 18.03 -26.16
C ARG A 30 -11.84 18.07 -27.37
N ALA A 31 -10.96 19.08 -27.40
CA ALA A 31 -10.03 19.30 -28.49
C ALA A 31 -8.81 18.37 -28.45
N ASP A 32 -8.63 17.61 -27.36
CA ASP A 32 -7.55 16.65 -27.17
C ASP A 32 -7.99 15.22 -27.51
N ASP A 33 -7.00 14.38 -27.79
CA ASP A 33 -7.16 12.99 -28.25
C ASP A 33 -7.65 12.05 -27.13
N ARG A 34 -7.78 12.57 -25.90
CA ARG A 34 -8.23 11.89 -24.67
C ARG A 34 -7.38 10.70 -24.20
N ASP A 35 -6.18 10.56 -24.73
CA ASP A 35 -5.22 9.49 -24.41
C ASP A 35 -4.18 9.93 -23.35
N ALA A 36 -4.66 10.37 -22.17
CA ALA A 36 -3.77 10.68 -21.05
C ALA A 36 -3.66 9.48 -20.12
N PHE A 37 -2.54 8.73 -20.20
CA PHE A 37 -2.20 7.53 -19.42
C PHE A 37 -3.05 6.29 -19.73
N ILE A 38 -4.37 6.44 -19.81
CA ILE A 38 -5.33 5.40 -20.15
C ILE A 38 -6.15 5.89 -21.36
N PRO A 39 -6.23 5.12 -22.46
CA PRO A 39 -7.02 5.52 -23.62
C PRO A 39 -8.50 5.70 -23.27
N ASP A 40 -9.13 6.77 -23.76
CA ASP A 40 -10.57 6.96 -23.58
C ASP A 40 -11.33 5.99 -24.50
N PRO A 41 -12.15 5.06 -23.96
CA PRO A 41 -12.99 4.18 -24.79
C PRO A 41 -14.12 4.92 -25.53
N GLY A 42 -14.28 6.22 -25.30
CA GLY A 42 -15.27 7.09 -25.95
C GLY A 42 -16.59 7.10 -25.21
N ASP A 43 -17.27 5.96 -25.16
CA ASP A 43 -18.51 5.75 -24.38
C ASP A 43 -18.31 4.59 -23.41
N GLY A 44 -18.45 4.87 -22.11
CA GLY A 44 -18.29 3.89 -21.03
C GLY A 44 -17.07 4.17 -20.14
N PRO A 45 -16.92 3.42 -19.03
CA PRO A 45 -15.76 3.55 -18.17
C PRO A 45 -14.51 3.01 -18.87
N ALA A 46 -13.37 3.67 -18.69
CA ALA A 46 -12.10 3.12 -19.10
C ALA A 46 -11.80 1.87 -18.26
N GLU A 47 -11.56 0.74 -18.94
CA GLU A 47 -11.18 -0.52 -18.30
C GLU A 47 -9.68 -0.75 -18.51
N VAL A 48 -8.94 -0.91 -17.42
CA VAL A 48 -7.53 -1.28 -17.44
C VAL A 48 -7.35 -2.49 -16.54
N VAL A 49 -6.74 -3.54 -17.09
CA VAL A 49 -6.31 -4.69 -16.32
C VAL A 49 -4.95 -4.36 -15.73
N ASP A 50 -4.91 -4.08 -14.43
CA ASP A 50 -3.69 -3.79 -13.68
C ASP A 50 -3.53 -4.86 -12.59
N GLU A 51 -2.70 -5.87 -12.90
CA GLU A 51 -2.40 -7.00 -12.01
C GLU A 51 -1.77 -6.52 -10.67
N PHE A 52 -1.04 -5.39 -10.70
CA PHE A 52 -0.44 -4.84 -9.50
C PHE A 52 -1.49 -4.15 -8.61
N ALA A 53 -2.41 -3.40 -9.22
CA ALA A 53 -3.54 -2.84 -8.48
C ALA A 53 -4.43 -3.93 -7.87
N GLU A 54 -4.69 -5.02 -8.60
CA GLU A 54 -5.42 -6.19 -8.08
C GLU A 54 -4.71 -6.80 -6.87
N GLN A 55 -3.40 -7.05 -6.98
CA GLN A 55 -2.61 -7.58 -5.87
C GLN A 55 -2.67 -6.69 -4.61
N ILE A 56 -2.63 -5.36 -4.76
CA ILE A 56 -2.75 -4.43 -3.62
C ILE A 56 -4.14 -4.53 -2.99
N ALA A 57 -5.19 -4.55 -3.81
CA ALA A 57 -6.56 -4.62 -3.34
C ALA A 57 -6.83 -5.93 -2.56
N GLU A 58 -6.35 -7.05 -3.07
CA GLU A 58 -6.47 -8.35 -2.40
C GLU A 58 -5.71 -8.39 -1.07
N ARG A 59 -4.49 -7.85 -1.03
CA ARG A 59 -3.70 -7.77 0.21
C ARG A 59 -4.38 -6.91 1.27
N TYR A 60 -4.90 -5.76 0.87
CA TYR A 60 -5.65 -4.89 1.78
C TYR A 60 -6.90 -5.59 2.32
N LEU A 61 -7.68 -6.24 1.45
CA LEU A 61 -8.88 -6.97 1.86
C LEU A 61 -8.53 -8.11 2.82
N ALA A 62 -7.48 -8.87 2.52
CA ALA A 62 -6.99 -9.94 3.38
C ALA A 62 -6.57 -9.40 4.76
N SER A 63 -5.79 -8.31 4.80
CA SER A 63 -5.41 -7.65 6.06
C SER A 63 -6.64 -7.21 6.86
N ALA A 64 -7.53 -6.43 6.24
CA ALA A 64 -8.70 -5.86 6.91
C ALA A 64 -9.70 -6.91 7.42
N THR A 65 -9.76 -8.09 6.80
CA THR A 65 -10.74 -9.15 7.14
C THR A 65 -10.15 -10.31 7.94
N SER A 66 -8.82 -10.42 8.03
CA SER A 66 -8.17 -11.55 8.69
C SER A 66 -8.38 -11.58 10.20
N GLY A 67 -8.80 -10.47 10.83
CA GLY A 67 -8.96 -10.35 12.28
C GLY A 67 -7.66 -10.48 13.07
N LYS A 68 -6.54 -10.73 12.38
CA LYS A 68 -5.20 -10.40 12.86
C LYS A 68 -5.08 -8.91 12.66
N GLY A 69 -4.95 -8.15 13.75
CA GLY A 69 -4.30 -6.85 13.69
C GLY A 69 -2.98 -7.02 12.93
N ASP A 70 -2.50 -5.94 12.30
CA ASP A 70 -1.27 -5.98 11.53
C ASP A 70 -0.27 -6.89 12.25
N THR A 71 0.28 -7.88 11.54
CA THR A 71 1.20 -8.86 12.17
C THR A 71 2.42 -8.18 12.78
N THR A 72 2.57 -6.86 12.59
CA THR A 72 3.49 -5.95 13.25
C THR A 72 3.14 -5.61 14.69
N GLU A 73 1.89 -5.70 15.17
CA GLU A 73 1.58 -5.30 16.55
C GLU A 73 2.34 -6.15 17.59
N ASP A 74 2.60 -7.43 17.31
CA ASP A 74 3.43 -8.28 18.17
C ASP A 74 4.93 -7.93 18.10
N TYR A 75 5.41 -7.28 17.02
CA TYR A 75 6.82 -6.85 16.86
C TYR A 75 7.05 -5.41 17.33
N GLU A 76 6.02 -4.57 17.38
CA GLU A 76 6.11 -3.17 17.79
C GLU A 76 6.02 -2.99 19.31
N ASP A 77 5.60 -4.02 20.06
CA ASP A 77 5.53 -4.02 21.52
C ASP A 77 6.86 -4.47 22.19
N GLU A 78 7.87 -4.87 21.42
CA GLU A 78 9.19 -5.26 21.95
C GLU A 78 10.05 -4.01 22.21
N VAL A 79 10.35 -3.75 23.49
CA VAL A 79 11.21 -2.63 23.88
C VAL A 79 12.67 -2.99 23.63
N GLU A 80 13.28 -2.34 22.64
CA GLU A 80 14.71 -2.48 22.35
C GLU A 80 15.56 -1.69 23.37
N PRO A 81 16.75 -2.20 23.77
CA PRO A 81 17.64 -1.50 24.70
C PRO A 81 17.99 -0.07 24.27
N GLU A 82 18.05 0.19 22.96
CA GLU A 82 18.29 1.48 22.33
C GLU A 82 17.14 2.47 22.54
N GLU A 83 15.90 1.98 22.74
CA GLU A 83 14.69 2.80 22.93
C GLU A 83 14.62 3.39 24.35
N ILE A 84 15.06 2.65 25.36
CA ILE A 84 15.03 3.06 26.77
C ILE A 84 15.94 4.28 27.02
N GLY A 85 17.04 4.37 26.27
CA GLY A 85 17.99 5.48 26.33
C GLY A 85 18.85 5.52 27.60
N GLY A 86 20.11 5.90 27.44
CA GLY A 86 21.08 6.01 28.53
C GLY A 86 22.51 6.23 28.01
N PRO A 87 23.48 6.56 28.88
CA PRO A 87 24.89 6.68 28.46
C PRO A 87 25.51 5.33 28.04
N PHE A 88 24.86 4.21 28.38
CA PHE A 88 25.27 2.85 28.03
C PHE A 88 24.06 2.06 27.54
N ILE A 89 24.26 1.22 26.53
CA ILE A 89 23.29 0.21 26.09
C ILE A 89 23.60 -1.06 26.90
N ILE A 90 22.61 -1.60 27.61
CA ILE A 90 22.78 -2.85 28.36
C ILE A 90 22.46 -4.01 27.42
N THR A 91 23.50 -4.63 26.90
CA THR A 91 23.47 -5.81 26.03
C THR A 91 23.76 -7.06 26.87
N THR A 92 23.30 -8.22 26.38
CA THR A 92 23.70 -9.53 26.93
C THR A 92 24.99 -10.03 26.26
N ALA A 93 25.74 -10.90 26.94
CA ALA A 93 26.93 -11.54 26.35
C ALA A 93 26.59 -12.31 25.06
N GLU A 94 25.37 -12.83 24.96
CA GLU A 94 24.87 -13.48 23.75
C GLU A 94 24.73 -12.51 22.58
N GLN A 95 24.16 -11.31 22.81
CA GLN A 95 23.99 -10.28 21.79
C GLN A 95 25.32 -9.72 21.29
N GLU A 96 26.33 -9.61 22.17
CA GLU A 96 27.63 -9.04 21.78
C GLU A 96 28.60 -10.06 21.18
N ILE A 97 28.63 -11.28 21.73
CA ILE A 97 29.68 -12.26 21.43
C ILE A 97 29.15 -13.40 20.55
N GLY A 98 27.84 -13.66 20.59
CA GLY A 98 27.19 -14.78 19.91
C GLY A 98 27.63 -16.14 20.47
N TYR A 99 26.69 -17.06 20.69
CA TYR A 99 27.06 -18.46 21.02
C TYR A 99 27.23 -19.34 19.78
N SER A 100 26.80 -18.85 18.62
CA SER A 100 26.89 -19.57 17.35
C SER A 100 28.24 -19.34 16.69
N ARG A 101 28.80 -20.43 16.16
CA ARG A 101 29.91 -20.38 15.21
C ARG A 101 29.42 -19.76 13.91
N ASP A 102 30.13 -18.75 13.44
CA ASP A 102 29.88 -18.08 12.18
C ASP A 102 31.21 -17.91 11.42
N SER A 103 31.20 -17.15 10.33
CA SER A 103 32.41 -16.89 9.56
C SER A 103 33.49 -16.10 10.33
N MET A 104 33.13 -15.44 11.44
CA MET A 104 34.03 -14.66 12.28
C MET A 104 34.59 -15.47 13.47
N ASN A 105 33.90 -16.53 13.89
CA ASN A 105 34.35 -17.47 14.92
C ASN A 105 34.31 -18.94 14.43
N PRO A 106 35.22 -19.33 13.52
CA PRO A 106 35.25 -20.68 12.96
C PRO A 106 35.77 -21.74 13.95
N ASP A 107 35.45 -23.01 13.69
CA ASP A 107 35.76 -24.15 14.57
C ASP A 107 37.26 -24.33 14.87
N ASP A 108 38.11 -23.90 13.95
CA ASP A 108 39.57 -24.01 13.98
C ASP A 108 40.25 -22.70 14.39
N ALA A 109 39.50 -21.73 14.91
CA ALA A 109 40.07 -20.50 15.44
C ALA A 109 40.97 -20.80 16.65
N GLU A 110 42.20 -20.27 16.61
CA GLU A 110 43.14 -20.34 17.72
C GLU A 110 42.75 -19.30 18.78
N ILE A 111 42.66 -19.73 20.04
CA ILE A 111 42.32 -18.85 21.17
C ILE A 111 43.51 -17.91 21.44
N GLU A 112 43.28 -16.60 21.37
CA GLU A 112 44.31 -15.63 21.77
C GLU A 112 44.62 -15.75 23.27
N PRO A 113 45.91 -15.68 23.65
CA PRO A 113 46.31 -15.72 25.05
C PRO A 113 45.87 -14.44 25.78
N PHE A 114 45.65 -14.55 27.11
CA PHE A 114 45.33 -13.39 27.93
C PHE A 114 46.40 -12.28 27.81
N PRO A 115 46.00 -11.00 27.81
CA PRO A 115 46.93 -9.88 27.74
C PRO A 115 47.91 -9.91 28.91
N LEU A 116 49.20 -9.75 28.61
CA LEU A 116 50.24 -9.69 29.62
C LEU A 116 50.38 -8.26 30.15
N VAL A 117 50.37 -8.10 31.47
CA VAL A 117 50.65 -6.81 32.10
C VAL A 117 52.15 -6.51 32.00
N ASN A 118 52.54 -5.50 31.23
CA ASN A 118 53.88 -4.92 31.31
C ASN A 118 53.92 -3.88 32.45
N ARG A 119 54.54 -4.22 33.58
CA ARG A 119 54.91 -3.16 34.54
C ARG A 119 56.11 -2.42 33.95
N SER A 120 55.86 -1.26 33.33
CA SER A 120 56.95 -0.33 33.04
C SER A 120 57.67 0.00 34.35
N PRO A 121 59.00 -0.17 34.44
CA PRO A 121 59.72 0.30 35.62
C PRO A 121 59.57 1.82 35.67
N LEU A 122 59.06 2.33 36.79
CA LEU A 122 59.10 3.75 37.11
C LEU A 122 60.58 4.14 37.18
N GLY A 123 61.04 4.89 36.18
CA GLY A 123 62.34 5.56 36.19
C GLY A 123 62.27 6.88 36.94
#